data_AF-A0A1B6FKS4-F1
#
_entry.id   AF-A0A1B6FKS4-F1
#
_cell.length_a   1.000
_cell.length_b   1.000
_cell.length_c   1.000
_cell.angle_alpha   90.00
_cell.angle_beta   90.00
_cell.angle_gamma   90.00
#
_symmetry.space_group_name_H-M   'P 1'
#
loop_
_entity.id
_entity.type
_entity.pdbx_description
1 polymer ?
#
loop_
_entity_poly.entity_id
_entity_poly.type
_entity_poly.pdbx_seq_one_letter_code
_entity_poly.pdbx_strand_id
1 'polypeptide(L)'
;MSASYTIGILTVSDRCFRGETQDESGPYLRRAIEESRKLNNPVFVLKCVPDECSEIEGTLKEWADVRKLDAVFTTGGTGFAPRDVTPEATRNVIEKEAPAIPSAILYQS
;
A
#
# COMPACT_ATOMS: atom_id res chain seq x y z
N MET A 1 28.12 -1.76 1.80
CA MET A 1 26.89 -2.47 2.23
C MET A 1 25.80 -2.09 1.24
N SER A 2 25.11 -3.05 0.63
CA SER A 2 23.96 -2.74 -0.22
C SER A 2 22.89 -2.07 0.65
N ALA A 3 22.30 -0.96 0.18
CA ALA A 3 21.13 -0.39 0.84
C ALA A 3 20.02 -1.45 0.90
N SER A 4 19.35 -1.54 2.04
CA SER A 4 18.16 -2.36 2.25
C SER A 4 16.96 -1.42 2.17
N TYR A 5 15.97 -1.78 1.37
CA TYR A 5 14.75 -0.98 1.20
C TYR A 5 13.67 -1.45 2.18
N THR A 6 13.04 -0.52 2.88
CA THR A 6 11.92 -0.75 3.79
C THR A 6 10.60 -0.49 3.07
N ILE A 7 9.73 -1.51 3.03
CA ILE A 7 8.53 -1.52 2.21
C ILE A 7 7.30 -1.75 3.09
N GLY A 8 6.34 -0.83 3.03
CA GLY A 8 5.01 -0.99 3.60
C GLY A 8 4.07 -1.64 2.61
N ILE A 9 3.30 -2.63 3.05
CA ILE A 9 2.16 -3.19 2.30
C ILE A 9 0.92 -3.00 3.16
N LEU A 10 0.03 -2.13 2.71
CA LEU A 10 -1.20 -1.78 3.39
C LEU A 10 -2.39 -2.41 2.68
N THR A 11 -3.00 -3.41 3.31
CA THR A 11 -4.26 -3.98 2.85
C THR A 11 -5.41 -3.12 3.37
N VAL A 12 -6.21 -2.58 2.46
CA VAL A 12 -7.41 -1.79 2.76
C VAL A 12 -8.62 -2.66 2.44
N SER A 13 -9.28 -3.16 3.48
CA SER A 13 -10.44 -4.03 3.33
C SER A 13 -11.18 -4.16 4.65
N ASP A 14 -12.42 -3.69 4.67
CA ASP A 14 -13.38 -3.94 5.75
C ASP A 14 -13.47 -5.41 6.17
N ARG A 15 -13.54 -6.32 5.18
CA ARG A 15 -13.74 -7.75 5.42
C ARG A 15 -12.49 -8.39 6.02
N CYS A 16 -11.31 -8.03 5.51
CA CYS A 16 -10.05 -8.52 6.05
C CYS A 16 -9.83 -7.98 7.46
N PHE A 17 -10.14 -6.70 7.68
CA PHE A 17 -10.01 -6.05 8.99
C PHE A 17 -10.93 -6.67 10.05
N ARG A 18 -12.17 -7.01 9.68
CA ARG A 18 -13.11 -7.73 10.56
C ARG A 18 -12.84 -9.24 10.69
N GLY A 19 -11.87 -9.79 9.96
CA GLY A 19 -11.57 -11.22 9.96
C GLY A 19 -12.61 -12.09 9.25
N GLU A 20 -13.48 -11.50 8.43
CA GLU A 20 -14.48 -12.21 7.62
C GLU A 20 -13.85 -12.94 6.43
N THR A 21 -12.68 -12.47 5.99
CA THR A 21 -11.88 -13.09 4.94
C THR A 21 -10.40 -12.93 5.24
N GLN A 22 -9.58 -13.82 4.69
CA GLN A 22 -8.13 -13.76 4.85
C GLN A 22 -7.52 -12.80 3.81
N ASP A 23 -6.54 -12.01 4.23
CA ASP A 23 -5.75 -11.22 3.29
C ASP A 23 -4.82 -12.12 2.45
N GLU A 24 -5.19 -12.33 1.19
CA GLU A 24 -4.36 -13.02 0.20
C GLU A 24 -3.46 -12.05 -0.58
N SER A 25 -3.86 -10.78 -0.68
CA SER A 25 -3.22 -9.77 -1.54
C SER A 25 -1.93 -9.24 -0.92
N GLY A 26 -1.92 -8.94 0.38
CA GLY A 26 -0.72 -8.49 1.10
C GLY A 26 0.42 -9.51 1.03
N PRO A 27 0.20 -10.79 1.40
CA PRO A 27 1.20 -11.84 1.25
C PRO A 27 1.61 -12.11 -0.20
N TYR A 28 0.70 -11.96 -1.16
CA TYR A 28 1.04 -12.08 -2.58
C TYR A 28 2.00 -10.96 -3.02
N LEU A 29 1.71 -9.70 -2.69
CA LEU A 29 2.58 -8.56 -3.04
C LEU A 29 3.98 -8.71 -2.46
N ARG A 30 4.09 -9.14 -1.19
CA ARG A 30 5.39 -9.44 -0.57
C ARG A 30 6.17 -10.45 -1.40
N ARG A 31 5.55 -11.59 -1.72
CA ARG A 31 6.18 -12.66 -2.50
C ARG A 31 6.60 -12.16 -3.89
N ALA A 32 5.73 -11.43 -4.58
CA ALA A 32 6.02 -10.89 -5.90
C ALA A 32 7.23 -9.93 -5.89
N ILE A 33 7.35 -9.09 -4.86
CA ILE A 33 8.50 -8.18 -4.69
C ILE A 33 9.78 -8.99 -4.44
N GLU A 34 9.74 -9.96 -3.52
CA GLU A 34 10.87 -10.84 -3.21
C GLU A 34 11.32 -11.64 -4.46
N GLU A 35 10.38 -12.20 -5.21
CA GLU A 35 10.61 -12.99 -6.42
C GLU A 35 11.15 -12.16 -7.59
N SER A 36 10.81 -10.87 -7.67
CA SER A 36 11.30 -9.98 -8.73
C SER A 36 12.83 -9.83 -8.72
N ARG A 37 13.47 -10.02 -7.56
CA ARG A 37 14.91 -9.81 -7.33
C ARG A 37 15.42 -8.44 -7.79
N LYS A 38 14.53 -7.45 -7.96
CA LYS A 38 14.89 -6.09 -8.37
C LYS A 38 15.38 -5.24 -7.20
N LEU A 39 15.01 -5.61 -5.98
CA LEU A 39 15.40 -4.94 -4.74
C LEU A 39 16.32 -5.85 -3.93
N ASN A 40 17.42 -5.29 -3.44
CA ASN A 40 18.35 -6.01 -2.57
C ASN A 40 17.84 -5.95 -1.12
N ASN A 41 17.62 -7.12 -0.52
CA ASN A 41 17.27 -7.28 0.89
C ASN A 41 16.10 -6.38 1.35
N PRO A 42 14.90 -6.48 0.74
CA PRO A 42 13.76 -5.71 1.18
C PRO A 42 13.29 -6.14 2.59
N VAL A 43 12.94 -5.17 3.43
CA VAL A 43 12.36 -5.37 4.76
C VAL A 43 10.89 -4.95 4.69
N PHE A 44 9.98 -5.84 5.07
CA PHE A 44 8.54 -5.60 4.91
C PHE A 44 7.84 -5.26 6.22
N VAL A 45 6.90 -4.32 6.12
CA VAL A 45 5.89 -4.00 7.12
C VAL A 45 4.53 -4.27 6.50
N LEU A 46 3.72 -5.12 7.14
CA LEU A 46 2.36 -5.40 6.68
C LEU A 46 1.35 -4.90 7.72
N LYS A 47 0.25 -4.30 7.26
CA LYS A 47 -0.88 -3.91 8.11
C LYS A 47 -2.17 -4.01 7.30
N CYS A 48 -3.27 -4.32 7.98
CA CYS A 48 -4.61 -4.25 7.43
C CYS A 48 -5.39 -3.14 8.12
N VAL A 49 -6.13 -2.33 7.36
CA VAL A 49 -7.04 -1.28 7.86
C VAL A 49 -8.40 -1.40 7.17
N PRO A 50 -9.49 -0.89 7.78
CA PRO A 50 -10.78 -0.84 7.11
C PRO A 50 -10.78 0.22 5.99
N ASP A 51 -11.83 0.22 5.18
CA ASP A 51 -12.10 1.22 4.14
C ASP A 51 -12.58 2.55 4.76
N GLU A 52 -11.70 3.15 5.58
CA GLU A 52 -11.91 4.40 6.31
C GLU A 52 -10.78 5.37 6.02
N CYS A 53 -11.13 6.55 5.48
CA CYS A 53 -10.17 7.54 5.00
C CYS A 53 -9.15 7.91 6.09
N SER A 54 -9.60 8.17 7.33
CA SER A 54 -8.72 8.53 8.45
C SER A 54 -7.74 7.43 8.86
N GLU A 55 -8.15 6.17 8.78
CA GLU A 55 -7.29 5.03 9.12
C GLU A 55 -6.18 4.81 8.08
N ILE A 56 -6.53 4.98 6.80
CA ILE A 56 -5.60 4.93 5.68
C ILE A 56 -4.60 6.09 5.80
N GLU A 57 -5.10 7.33 5.92
CA GLU A 57 -4.25 8.52 6.06
C GLU A 57 -3.30 8.42 7.27
N GLY A 58 -3.83 8.03 8.43
CA GLY A 58 -3.04 7.90 9.66
C GLY A 58 -1.91 6.89 9.50
N THR A 59 -2.18 5.75 8.85
CA THR A 59 -1.16 4.74 8.59
C THR A 59 -0.13 5.23 7.58
N LEU A 60 -0.55 5.88 6.48
CA LEU A 60 0.38 6.41 5.48
C LEU A 60 1.31 7.47 6.08
N LYS A 61 0.78 8.40 6.89
CA LYS A 61 1.57 9.42 7.61
C LYS A 61 2.53 8.80 8.62
N GLU A 62 2.08 7.84 9.43
CA GLU A 62 2.94 7.11 10.37
C GLU A 62 4.11 6.43 9.64
N TRP A 63 3.82 5.76 8.52
CA TRP A 63 4.83 5.04 7.75
C TRP A 63 5.81 5.96 7.04
N ALA A 64 5.35 7.08 6.50
CA ALA A 64 6.21 8.06 5.84
C ALA A 64 7.04 8.88 6.85
N ASP A 65 6.40 9.46 7.87
CA ASP A 65 7.03 10.50 8.71
C ASP A 65 7.82 9.90 9.88
N VAL A 66 7.25 8.85 10.50
CA VAL A 66 7.80 8.26 11.73
C VAL A 66 8.70 7.08 11.38
N ARG A 67 8.18 6.12 10.60
CA ARG A 67 8.93 4.91 10.26
C ARG A 67 9.88 5.11 9.08
N LYS A 68 9.67 6.17 8.29
CA LYS A 68 10.50 6.54 7.14
C LYS A 68 10.67 5.39 6.16
N LEU A 69 9.57 4.72 5.82
CA LEU A 69 9.58 3.65 4.83
C LEU A 69 9.95 4.20 3.45
N ASP A 70 10.74 3.45 2.69
CA ASP A 70 11.20 3.86 1.36
C ASP A 70 10.07 3.78 0.31
N ALA A 71 9.12 2.85 0.48
CA ALA A 71 7.97 2.69 -0.40
C ALA A 71 6.75 2.12 0.35
N VAL A 72 5.55 2.50 -0.08
CA VAL A 72 4.29 1.93 0.41
C VAL A 72 3.45 1.46 -0.77
N PHE A 73 2.95 0.23 -0.71
CA PHE A 73 1.99 -0.36 -1.64
C PHE A 73 0.66 -0.56 -0.94
N THR A 74 -0.39 0.08 -1.44
CA THR A 74 -1.77 -0.17 -0.99
C THR A 74 -2.43 -1.23 -1.87
N THR A 75 -3.25 -2.09 -1.29
CA THR A 75 -4.10 -3.03 -2.03
C THR A 75 -5.53 -3.00 -1.49
N GLY A 76 -6.51 -2.80 -2.37
CA GLY A 76 -7.92 -2.60 -2.01
C GLY A 76 -8.34 -1.13 -1.94
N GLY A 77 -9.66 -0.90 -1.97
CA GLY A 77 -10.28 0.42 -1.82
C GLY A 77 -10.09 1.39 -2.99
N THR A 78 -9.75 0.92 -4.21
CA THR A 78 -9.50 1.77 -5.40
C THR A 78 -10.54 1.65 -6.51
N GLY A 79 -11.65 0.94 -6.25
CA GLY A 79 -12.72 0.71 -7.21
C GLY A 79 -13.82 1.79 -7.19
N PHE A 80 -15.04 1.37 -7.52
CA PHE A 80 -16.24 2.23 -7.58
C PHE A 80 -17.23 1.95 -6.43
N ALA A 81 -16.88 1.09 -5.47
CA ALA A 81 -17.76 0.85 -4.34
C ALA A 81 -17.88 2.11 -3.48
N PRO A 82 -19.01 2.36 -2.80
CA PRO A 82 -19.19 3.58 -1.98
C PRO A 82 -18.15 3.77 -0.87
N ARG A 83 -17.45 2.69 -0.48
CA ARG A 83 -16.39 2.71 0.53
C ARG A 83 -14.97 2.71 -0.05
N ASP A 84 -14.81 2.59 -1.37
CA ASP A 84 -13.50 2.67 -2.00
C ASP A 84 -12.98 4.11 -1.91
N VAL A 85 -12.09 4.37 -0.93
CA VAL A 85 -11.57 5.71 -0.61
C VAL A 85 -10.04 5.79 -0.56
N THR A 86 -9.34 4.72 -0.96
CA THR A 86 -7.86 4.67 -0.93
C THR A 86 -7.22 5.77 -1.80
N PRO A 87 -7.68 6.06 -3.03
CA PRO A 87 -7.12 7.14 -3.85
C PRO A 87 -7.31 8.53 -3.23
N GLU A 88 -8.43 8.78 -2.57
CA GLU A 88 -8.75 10.04 -1.88
C GLU A 88 -7.85 10.22 -0.66
N ALA A 89 -7.76 9.19 0.19
CA ALA A 89 -6.88 9.19 1.35
C ALA A 89 -5.40 9.38 0.94
N THR A 90 -4.96 8.72 -0.14
CA THR A 90 -3.61 8.87 -0.67
C THR A 90 -3.34 10.31 -1.14
N ARG A 91 -4.28 10.90 -1.88
CA ARG A 91 -4.15 12.29 -2.36
C ARG A 91 -4.10 13.32 -1.23
N ASN A 92 -4.74 13.05 -0.10
CA ASN A 92 -4.70 13.92 1.07
C ASN A 92 -3.34 13.96 1.79
N VAL A 93 -2.47 12.97 1.58
CA VAL A 93 -1.22 12.83 2.35
C VAL A 93 0.06 12.94 1.53
N ILE A 94 -0.01 12.80 0.21
CA ILE A 94 1.16 12.98 -0.65
C ILE A 94 1.53 14.46 -0.76
N GLU A 95 2.83 14.75 -0.76
CA GLU A 95 3.34 16.10 -0.99
C GLU A 95 3.36 16.46 -2.48
N LYS A 96 3.58 15.46 -3.34
CA LYS A 96 3.67 15.63 -4.79
C LYS A 96 3.15 14.39 -5.50
N GLU A 97 2.28 14.60 -6.48
CA GLU A 97 1.74 13.54 -7.30
C GLU A 97 2.72 13.10 -8.40
N ALA A 98 2.79 11.79 -8.64
CA ALA A 98 3.55 11.17 -9.73
C ALA A 98 2.58 10.54 -10.76
N PRO A 99 1.89 11.35 -11.59
CA PRO A 99 0.75 10.89 -12.40
C PRO A 99 1.11 9.83 -13.44
N ALA A 100 2.37 9.76 -13.87
CA ALA A 100 2.82 8.75 -14.83
C ALA A 100 2.76 7.31 -14.29
N ILE A 101 2.86 7.11 -12.98
CA ILE A 101 2.80 5.78 -12.35
C ILE A 101 1.41 5.15 -12.51
N PRO A 102 0.31 5.78 -12.06
CA PRO A 102 -1.03 5.21 -12.27
C PRO A 102 -1.40 5.12 -13.75
N SER A 103 -0.94 6.04 -14.60
CA SER A 103 -1.12 5.91 -16.06
C SER A 103 -0.45 4.65 -16.62
N ALA A 104 0.80 4.36 -16.23
CA ALA A 104 1.49 3.16 -16.68
C ALA A 104 0.76 1.88 -16.26
N ILE A 105 0.23 1.85 -15.03
CA ILE A 105 -0.56 0.70 -14.54
C ILE A 105 -1.81 0.49 -15.41
N LEU A 106 -2.53 1.55 -15.77
CA LEU A 106 -3.78 1.45 -16.56
C LEU A 106 -3.57 1.05 -18.02
N TYR A 107 -2.46 1.47 -18.63
CA TYR A 107 -2.22 1.29 -20.06
C TYR A 107 -1.23 0.17 -20.41
N GLN A 108 -0.51 -0.37 -19.41
CA GLN A 108 0.46 -1.46 -19.60
C GLN A 108 0.10 -2.74 -18.84
N SER A 109 -1.13 -2.82 -18.29
CA SER A 109 -1.69 -4.02 -17.66
C SER A 109 -2.04 -5.12 -18.66
#